data_AF-A0A238JH84-F1
#
_entry.id   AF-A0A238JH84-F1
#
_cell.length_a   1.000
_cell.length_b   1.000
_cell.length_c   1.000
_cell.angle_alpha   90.00
_cell.angle_beta   90.00
_cell.angle_gamma   90.00
#
_symmetry.space_group_name_H-M   'P 1'
#
loop_
_entity.id
_entity.type
_entity.pdbx_description
1 polymer ?
#
loop_
_entity_poly.entity_id
_entity_poly.type
_entity_poly.pdbx_seq_one_letter_code
_entity_poly.pdbx_strand_id
1 'polypeptide(L)' 'MIRTLHEGLRPDGDVISISKLCAWFGVPRRTVYFKPSKAAPKLNSTFVDPIKAVIEENPSFGYRIVTYL' A
#
# COMPACT_ATOMS: atom_id res chain seq x y z
N MET A 1 -14.59 0.90 10.71
CA MET A 1 -14.79 1.28 12.13
C MET A 1 -15.29 2.72 12.24
N ILE A 2 -14.44 3.76 12.20
CA ILE A 2 -14.90 5.16 12.36
C ILE A 2 -15.88 5.60 11.25
N ARG A 3 -15.64 5.21 10.00
CA ARG A 3 -16.58 5.49 8.89
C ARG A 3 -17.94 4.80 9.08
N THR A 4 -17.92 3.55 9.53
CA THR A 4 -19.11 2.76 9.83
C THR A 4 -19.96 3.39 10.95
N LEU A 5 -19.30 3.89 12.00
CA LEU A 5 -19.97 4.62 13.09
C LEU A 5 -20.62 5.91 12.59
N HIS A 6 -19.91 6.69 11.77
CA HIS A 6 -20.45 7.91 11.17
C HIS A 6 -21.66 7.65 10.26
N GLU A 7 -21.64 6.55 9.48
CA GLU A 7 -22.77 6.14 8.65
C GLU A 7 -23.97 5.65 9.48
N GLY A 8 -23.71 5.00 10.62
CA GLY A 8 -24.75 4.53 11.55
C GLY A 8 -25.42 5.63 12.37
N LEU A 9 -24.70 6.70 12.72
CA LEU A 9 -25.25 7.84 13.48
C LEU A 9 -26.09 8.81 12.61
N ARG A 10 -25.88 8.77 11.29
CA ARG A 10 -26.59 9.63 10.33
C ARG A 10 -28.11 9.39 10.27
N PRO A 11 -28.63 8.14 10.23
CA PRO A 11 -30.06 7.88 10.27
C PRO A 11 -30.71 8.22 11.63
N ASP A 12 -29.94 8.20 12.72
CA ASP A 12 -30.42 8.54 14.07
C ASP A 12 -30.57 10.06 14.30
N GLY A 13 -30.24 10.89 13.30
CA GLY A 13 -30.37 12.36 13.37
C GLY A 13 -29.14 13.07 13.94
N ASP A 14 -28.14 12.33 14.43
CA ASP A 14 -26.90 12.87 14.96
C ASP A 14 -25.91 13.18 13.82
N VAL A 15 -26.00 14.40 13.30
CA VAL A 15 -25.09 14.90 12.25
C VAL A 15 -23.76 15.33 12.86
N ILE A 16 -22.94 14.36 13.28
CA ILE A 16 -21.60 14.60 13.79
C ILE A 16 -20.60 14.57 12.63
N SER A 17 -19.76 15.61 12.52
CA SER A 17 -18.72 15.62 11.48
C SER A 17 -17.65 14.55 11.75
N ILE A 18 -17.14 13.94 10.67
CA ILE A 18 -16.04 12.97 10.74
C ILE A 18 -14.82 13.54 11.46
N SER A 19 -14.54 14.85 11.31
CA SER A 19 -13.43 15.52 12.01
C SER A 19 -13.62 15.48 13.53
N LYS A 20 -14.85 15.68 14.02
CA LYS A 20 -15.17 15.65 15.46
C LYS A 20 -15.04 14.22 16.02
N LEU A 21 -15.52 13.23 15.28
CA LEU A 21 -15.34 11.81 15.64
C LEU A 21 -13.85 11.43 15.67
N CYS A 22 -13.08 11.80 14.64
CA CYS A 22 -11.64 11.52 14.60
C CYS A 22 -10.90 12.14 15.79
N ALA A 23 -11.24 13.37 16.18
CA ALA A 23 -10.67 14.04 17.34
C ALA A 23 -11.01 13.32 18.66
N TRP A 24 -12.26 12.89 18.84
CA TRP A 24 -12.69 12.14 20.03
C TRP A 24 -11.98 10.80 20.18
N PHE A 25 -11.78 10.07 19.08
CA PHE A 25 -11.09 8.78 19.09
C PHE A 25 -9.56 8.90 19.00
N GLY A 26 -9.01 10.12 18.91
CA GLY A 26 -7.56 10.34 18.77
C GLY A 26 -6.97 9.77 17.47
N VAL A 27 -7.80 9.54 16.44
CA VAL A 27 -7.37 8.91 15.19
C VAL A 27 -7.15 9.96 14.11
N PRO A 28 -5.99 9.98 13.43
CA PRO A 28 -5.77 10.88 12.30
C PRO A 28 -6.79 10.63 11.20
N ARG A 29 -7.45 11.68 10.70
CA ARG A 29 -8.44 11.57 9.60
C ARG A 29 -7.91 10.81 8.38
N ARG A 30 -6.62 10.92 8.08
CA ARG A 30 -5.97 10.22 6.96
C ARG A 30 -6.09 8.70 7.06
N THR A 31 -5.95 8.11 8.23
CA THR A 31 -6.01 6.65 8.41
C THR A 31 -7.43 6.11 8.28
N VAL A 32 -8.44 6.98 8.48
CA VAL A 32 -9.86 6.62 8.29
C VAL A 32 -10.20 6.44 6.81
N TYR A 33 -9.64 7.27 5.92
CA TYR A 33 -9.92 7.20 4.48
C TYR A 33 -8.91 6.35 3.72
N PHE A 34 -7.64 6.42 4.10
CA PHE A 34 -6.56 5.75 3.40
C PHE A 34 -6.11 4.54 4.19
N LYS A 35 -6.39 3.36 3.64
CA LYS A 35 -5.72 2.13 4.06
C LYS A 35 -4.40 2.02 3.28
N PRO A 36 -3.23 1.99 3.95
CA PRO A 36 -1.99 1.76 3.24
C PRO A 36 -2.06 0.36 2.61
N SER A 37 -1.99 0.32 1.28
CA SER A 37 -1.86 -0.93 0.53
C SER A 37 -0.44 -1.01 0.02
N LYS A 38 0.29 -2.06 0.42
CA LYS A 38 1.56 -2.38 -0.23
C LYS A 38 1.21 -3.01 -1.58
N ALA A 39 1.38 -2.25 -2.65
CA ALA A 39 1.32 -2.80 -3.99
C ALA A 39 2.53 -3.72 -4.22
N ALA A 40 2.34 -4.79 -4.99
CA ALA A 40 3.45 -5.57 -5.49
C ALA A 40 4.38 -4.65 -6.33
N PRO A 41 5.70 -4.87 -6.28
CA PRO A 41 6.62 -4.12 -7.14
C PRO A 41 6.26 -4.35 -8.61
N LYS A 42 6.23 -3.26 -9.38
CA LYS A 42 6.03 -3.34 -10.83
C LYS A 42 7.32 -3.83 -11.46
N LEU A 43 7.32 -5.07 -11.94
CA LEU A 43 8.43 -5.66 -12.67
C LEU A 43 8.19 -5.48 -14.17
N ASN A 44 9.23 -5.06 -14.90
CA ASN A 44 9.20 -4.98 -16.35
C ASN A 44 9.81 -6.27 -16.92
N SER A 45 9.00 -7.06 -17.63
CA SER A 45 9.41 -8.36 -18.20
C SER A 45 10.63 -8.23 -19.10
N THR A 46 10.75 -7.14 -19.86
CA THR A 46 11.92 -6.86 -20.72
C THR A 46 13.25 -6.93 -19.97
N PHE A 47 13.27 -6.61 -18.68
CA PHE A 47 14.48 -6.73 -17.85
C PHE A 47 14.53 -8.00 -17.03
N VAL A 48 13.38 -8.51 -16.56
CA VAL A 48 13.34 -9.73 -15.73
C VAL A 48 13.86 -10.94 -16.50
N ASP A 49 13.41 -11.11 -17.74
CA ASP A 49 13.73 -12.29 -18.55
C ASP A 49 15.25 -12.42 -18.84
N PRO A 50 15.95 -11.38 -19.33
CA PRO A 50 17.40 -11.48 -19.56
C PRO A 50 18.20 -11.58 -18.26
N ILE A 51 17.83 -10.85 -17.20
CA ILE A 51 18.52 -10.95 -15.90
C ILE A 51 18.42 -12.37 -15.35
N LYS A 52 17.24 -12.98 -15.46
CA LYS A 52 17.03 -14.36 -15.02
C LYS A 52 17.86 -15.33 -15.86
N ALA A 53 17.90 -15.16 -17.17
CA ALA A 53 18.72 -16.01 -18.05
C ALA A 53 20.21 -15.97 -17.68
N VAL A 54 20.76 -14.79 -17.42
CA VAL A 54 22.17 -14.62 -17.02
C VAL A 54 22.48 -15.29 -15.67
N ILE A 55 21.55 -15.20 -14.71
CA ILE A 55 21.71 -15.82 -13.39
C ILE A 55 21.61 -17.36 -13.49
N GLU A 56 20.70 -17.89 -14.29
CA GLU A 56 20.55 -19.33 -14.49
C GLU A 56 21.77 -19.92 -15.22
N GLU A 57 22.32 -19.21 -16.20
CA GLU A 57 23.54 -19.62 -16.90
C GLU A 57 24.78 -19.57 -16.00
N ASN A 58 24.86 -18.58 -15.10
CA ASN A 58 25.98 -18.38 -14.20
C ASN A 58 25.51 -18.16 -12.75
N PRO A 59 25.23 -19.23 -11.98
CA PRO A 59 24.69 -19.13 -10.62
C PRO A 59 25.59 -18.39 -9.62
N SER A 60 26.88 -18.25 -9.94
CA SER A 60 27.86 -17.49 -9.13
C SER A 60 27.76 -15.98 -9.36
N PHE A 61 27.07 -15.53 -10.41
CA PHE A 61 26.91 -14.11 -10.70
C PHE A 61 25.91 -13.47 -9.75
N GLY A 62 26.43 -12.73 -8.78
CA GLY A 62 25.61 -11.85 -7.95
C GLY A 62 25.06 -10.66 -8.75
N TYR A 63 24.04 -10.00 -8.19
CA TYR A 63 23.34 -8.88 -8.85
C TYR A 63 24.25 -7.77 -9.39
N ARG A 64 25.38 -7.48 -8.72
CA ARG A 64 26.33 -6.44 -9.15
C ARG A 64 27.04 -6.78 -10.46
N ILE A 65 27.29 -8.07 -10.71
CA ILE A 65 27.93 -8.54 -11.94
C ILE A 65 26.93 -8.51 -13.07
N VAL A 66 25.70 -9.00 -12.82
CA VAL A 66 24.61 -9.01 -13.82
C VAL A 66 24.25 -7.59 -14.28
N THR A 67 24.38 -6.57 -13.42
CA THR A 67 24.16 -5.17 -13.81
C THR A 67 25.30 -4.52 -14.61
N TYR A 68 26.49 -5.11 -14.58
CA TYR A 68 27.66 -4.58 -15.31
C TYR A 68 27.74 -5.12 -16.74
N LEU A 69 27.29 -6.36 -16.94
CA LEU A 69 27.22 -7.05 -18.24
C LEU A 69 26.07 -6.52 -19.11
#